data_AF-A0A846G3G4-F1
#
_entry.id   AF-A0A846G3G4-F1
#
_cell.length_a   1.000
_cell.length_b   1.000
_cell.length_c   1.000
_cell.angle_alpha   90.00
_cell.angle_beta   90.00
_cell.angle_gamma   90.00
#
_symmetry.space_group_name_H-M   'P 1'
#
loop_
_entity.id
_entity.type
_entity.pdbx_description
1 polymer ?
#
loop_
_entity_poly.entity_id
_entity_poly.type
_entity_poly.pdbx_seq_one_letter_code
_entity_poly.pdbx_strand_id
1 'polypeptide(L)'
;MDIEEYRKLIKSIVEKHSEGDNDNGEIETQIAFDLERDRYLMFHIGWCGERRVFGCVIHVEIRSGKIWIQRDGTEAGIANELIAAGVPKSD
;
A
#
# COMPACT_ATOMS: atom_id res chain seq x y z
N MET A 1 4.28 1.80 18.95
CA MET A 1 2.96 1.24 18.62
C MET A 1 3.03 -0.27 18.74
N ASP A 2 1.92 -0.94 18.97
CA ASP A 2 1.87 -2.40 18.85
C ASP A 2 1.64 -2.84 17.38
N ILE A 3 1.73 -4.14 17.13
CA ILE A 3 1.56 -4.70 15.78
C ILE A 3 0.14 -4.44 15.25
N GLU A 4 -0.89 -4.48 16.10
CA GLU A 4 -2.28 -4.24 15.67
C GLU A 4 -2.49 -2.80 15.21
N GLU A 5 -1.83 -1.85 15.87
CA GLU A 5 -1.80 -0.45 15.45
C GLU A 5 -1.10 -0.29 14.10
N TYR A 6 0.03 -0.97 13.86
CA TYR A 6 0.67 -0.99 12.53
C TYR A 6 -0.23 -1.58 11.46
N ARG A 7 -0.88 -2.72 11.73
CA ARG A 7 -1.83 -3.36 10.80
C ARG A 7 -2.96 -2.40 10.40
N LYS A 8 -3.57 -1.72 11.36
CA LYS A 8 -4.65 -0.74 11.11
C LYS A 8 -4.14 0.46 10.34
N LEU A 9 -3.00 1.01 10.72
CA LEU A 9 -2.42 2.18 10.09
C LEU A 9 -2.06 1.91 8.63
N ILE A 10 -1.35 0.79 8.35
CA ILE A 10 -0.93 0.44 6.99
C ILE A 10 -2.15 0.21 6.10
N LYS A 11 -3.18 -0.51 6.59
CA LYS A 11 -4.44 -0.67 5.84
C LYS A 11 -5.06 0.67 5.47
N SER A 12 -5.19 1.56 6.45
CA SER A 12 -5.79 2.89 6.23
C SER A 12 -5.00 3.72 5.23
N ILE A 13 -3.66 3.67 5.27
CA ILE A 13 -2.81 4.35 4.27
C ILE A 13 -3.06 3.77 2.88
N VAL A 14 -3.03 2.43 2.74
CA VAL A 14 -3.24 1.77 1.44
C VAL A 14 -4.64 2.04 0.88
N GLU A 15 -5.68 1.95 1.71
CA GLU A 15 -7.07 2.25 1.33
C GLU A 15 -7.21 3.70 0.87
N LYS A 16 -6.66 4.65 1.62
CA LYS A 16 -6.70 6.08 1.25
C LYS A 16 -6.05 6.36 -0.10
N HIS A 17 -4.92 5.71 -0.42
CA HIS A 17 -4.29 5.87 -1.73
C HIS A 17 -5.12 5.27 -2.87
N SER A 18 -5.91 4.23 -2.60
CA SER A 18 -6.78 3.63 -3.62
C SER A 18 -7.98 4.50 -3.99
N GLU A 19 -8.45 5.37 -3.08
CA GLU A 19 -9.59 6.26 -3.32
C GLU A 19 -9.25 7.43 -4.26
N GLY A 20 -7.96 7.76 -4.42
CA GLY A 20 -7.50 8.87 -5.26
C GLY A 20 -7.38 8.54 -6.75
N ASP A 21 -7.45 7.27 -7.11
CA ASP A 21 -7.33 6.83 -8.50
C ASP A 21 -8.67 6.91 -9.22
N ASN A 22 -8.72 7.75 -10.25
CA ASN A 22 -9.85 7.81 -11.16
C ASN A 22 -9.81 6.57 -12.07
N ASP A 23 -10.57 5.55 -11.69
CA ASP A 23 -10.87 4.41 -12.54
C ASP A 23 -11.49 4.92 -13.84
N ASN A 24 -10.73 4.81 -14.93
CA ASN A 24 -11.19 5.21 -16.25
C ASN A 24 -12.00 4.08 -16.93
N GLY A 25 -12.31 3.01 -16.19
CA GLY A 25 -13.05 1.83 -16.64
C GLY A 25 -12.20 0.80 -17.39
N GLU A 26 -10.96 1.15 -17.77
CA GLU A 26 -10.03 0.22 -18.42
C GLU A 26 -8.90 -0.24 -17.47
N ILE A 27 -8.55 0.59 -16.49
CA ILE A 27 -7.52 0.32 -15.47
C ILE A 27 -8.12 0.52 -14.09
N GLU A 28 -8.18 -0.58 -13.34
CA GLU A 28 -8.69 -0.62 -11.98
C GLU A 28 -7.54 -0.52 -10.98
N THR A 29 -7.79 0.15 -9.85
CA THR A 29 -6.96 0.02 -8.65
C THR A 29 -7.55 -1.07 -7.76
N GLN A 30 -6.72 -2.05 -7.42
CA GLN A 30 -7.11 -3.17 -6.57
C GLN A 30 -6.16 -3.29 -5.37
N ILE A 31 -6.72 -3.79 -4.27
CA ILE A 31 -6.00 -4.03 -3.02
C ILE A 31 -6.03 -5.53 -2.72
N ALA A 32 -4.90 -6.06 -2.23
CA ALA A 32 -4.83 -7.39 -1.66
C ALA A 32 -4.09 -7.36 -0.32
N PHE A 33 -4.78 -7.84 0.72
CA PHE A 33 -4.23 -7.96 2.07
C PHE A 33 -4.09 -9.43 2.45
N ASP A 34 -2.85 -9.87 2.69
CA ASP A 34 -2.56 -11.14 3.36
C ASP A 34 -2.38 -10.85 4.85
N LEU A 35 -3.48 -10.95 5.61
CA LEU A 35 -3.50 -10.62 7.03
C LEU A 35 -2.80 -11.65 7.91
N GLU A 36 -2.66 -12.89 7.42
CA GLU A 36 -1.95 -13.95 8.15
C GLU A 36 -0.44 -13.75 8.08
N ARG A 37 0.06 -13.21 6.96
CA ARG A 37 1.49 -13.01 6.69
C ARG A 37 1.91 -11.54 6.72
N ASP A 38 1.01 -10.65 7.15
CA ASP A 38 1.20 -9.21 7.23
C ASP A 38 1.73 -8.58 5.93
N ARG A 39 1.03 -8.80 4.81
CA ARG A 39 1.37 -8.18 3.51
C ARG A 39 0.22 -7.34 3.00
N TYR A 40 0.55 -6.13 2.57
CA TYR A 40 -0.41 -5.13 2.14
C TYR A 40 0.00 -4.61 0.77
N LEU A 41 -0.82 -4.91 -0.24
CA LEU A 41 -0.54 -4.58 -1.63
C LEU A 41 -1.64 -3.72 -2.22
N MET A 42 -1.23 -2.75 -3.04
CA MET A 42 -2.09 -2.02 -3.98
C MET A 42 -1.50 -2.16 -5.37
N PHE A 43 -2.33 -2.39 -6.38
CA PHE A 43 -1.88 -2.57 -7.75
C PHE A 43 -2.87 -1.97 -8.74
N HIS A 44 -2.34 -1.49 -9.86
CA HIS A 44 -3.14 -1.19 -11.03
C HIS A 44 -3.21 -2.43 -11.92
N ILE A 45 -4.41 -2.72 -12.41
CA ILE A 45 -4.69 -3.87 -13.24
C ILE A 45 -5.73 -3.53 -14.28
N GLY A 46 -5.46 -3.87 -15.53
CA GLY A 46 -6.36 -3.48 -16.61
C GLY A 46 -5.76 -3.62 -17.99
N TRP A 47 -6.35 -2.92 -18.94
CA TRP A 47 -5.87 -2.86 -20.32
C TRP A 47 -5.82 -1.41 -20.77
N CYS A 48 -4.95 -1.12 -21.73
CA CYS A 48 -4.96 0.16 -22.43
C CYS A 48 -4.88 -0.20 -23.92
N GLY A 49 -6.05 -0.26 -24.56
CA GLY A 49 -6.21 -0.96 -25.83
C GLY A 49 -5.76 -2.43 -25.71
N GLU A 50 -4.82 -2.87 -26.56
CA GLU A 50 -4.28 -4.23 -26.55
C GLU A 50 -3.14 -4.44 -25.53
N ARG A 51 -2.71 -3.38 -24.83
CA ARG A 51 -1.60 -3.47 -23.87
C ARG A 51 -2.12 -3.85 -22.49
N ARG A 52 -1.59 -4.93 -21.93
CA ARG A 52 -1.84 -5.30 -20.54
C ARG A 52 -1.20 -4.29 -19.58
N VAL A 53 -1.99 -3.81 -18.63
CA VAL A 53 -1.54 -3.04 -17.46
C VAL A 53 -1.60 -3.95 -16.25
N PHE A 54 -0.46 -4.15 -15.60
CA PHE A 54 -0.36 -4.86 -14.33
C PHE A 54 0.88 -4.36 -13.57
N GLY A 55 0.69 -3.76 -12.41
CA GLY A 55 1.80 -3.24 -11.63
C GLY A 55 1.43 -2.90 -10.19
N CYS A 56 2.25 -3.37 -9.25
CA CYS A 56 2.10 -3.11 -7.82
C CYS A 56 2.48 -1.68 -7.44
N VAL A 57 1.56 -0.79 -7.09
CA VAL A 57 1.90 0.60 -6.72
C VAL A 57 2.47 0.67 -5.31
N ILE A 58 1.84 -0.02 -4.36
CA ILE A 58 2.23 -0.06 -2.95
C ILE A 58 2.47 -1.51 -2.55
N HIS A 59 3.59 -1.78 -1.88
CA HIS A 59 3.83 -3.05 -1.22
C HIS A 59 4.50 -2.80 0.13
N VAL A 60 3.76 -3.07 1.20
CA VAL A 60 4.23 -2.94 2.58
C VAL A 60 4.07 -4.28 3.28
N GLU A 61 5.02 -4.63 4.13
CA GLU A 61 4.96 -5.81 4.98
C GLU A 61 5.25 -5.46 6.44
N ILE A 62 4.74 -6.25 7.39
CA ILE A 62 5.27 -6.27 8.76
C ILE A 62 6.13 -7.52 8.93
N ARG A 63 7.42 -7.34 9.22
CA ARG A 63 8.34 -8.46 9.48
C ARG A 63 9.09 -8.22 10.78
N SER A 64 9.04 -9.20 11.67
CA SER A 64 9.69 -9.14 12.98
C SER A 64 9.31 -7.87 13.78
N GLY A 65 8.04 -7.47 13.70
CA GLY A 65 7.51 -6.29 14.38
C GLY A 65 7.85 -4.95 13.74
N LYS A 66 8.44 -4.95 12.54
CA LYS A 66 8.88 -3.76 11.81
C LYS A 66 8.17 -3.60 10.48
N ILE A 67 8.02 -2.36 10.02
CA ILE A 67 7.38 -2.04 8.75
C ILE A 67 8.44 -2.04 7.63
N TRP A 68 8.19 -2.84 6.61
CA TRP A 68 9.04 -2.96 5.44
C TRP A 68 8.30 -2.41 4.23
N ILE A 69 8.79 -1.30 3.68
CA ILE A 69 8.30 -0.73 2.43
C ILE A 69 9.06 -1.40 1.29
N GLN A 70 8.45 -2.39 0.64
CA GLN A 70 9.04 -3.13 -0.48
C GLN A 70 8.92 -2.34 -1.78
N ARG A 71 7.82 -1.62 -1.95
CA ARG A 71 7.59 -0.70 -3.07
C ARG A 71 6.72 0.46 -2.61
N ASP A 72 7.13 1.65 -3.04
CA ASP A 72 6.41 2.89 -2.84
C ASP A 72 6.36 3.64 -4.18
N GLY A 73 5.18 3.61 -4.81
CA GLY A 73 4.89 4.38 -6.02
C GLY A 73 4.16 5.69 -5.74
N THR A 74 4.04 6.10 -4.47
CA THR A 74 3.30 7.32 -4.09
C THR A 74 4.21 8.54 -4.16
N GLU A 75 3.65 9.71 -4.48
CA GLU A 75 4.40 10.97 -4.48
C GLU A 75 4.68 11.46 -3.05
N ALA A 76 3.71 11.29 -2.14
CA ALA A 76 3.84 11.68 -0.74
C ALA A 76 4.90 10.86 0.01
N GLY A 77 5.08 9.60 -0.37
CA GLY A 77 5.95 8.64 0.27
C GLY A 77 5.33 8.04 1.53
N ILE A 78 5.13 6.73 1.54
CA ILE A 78 4.53 5.98 2.65
C ILE A 78 5.36 6.16 3.93
N ALA A 79 6.69 6.20 3.82
CA ALA A 79 7.56 6.43 4.97
C ALA A 79 7.24 7.76 5.68
N ASN A 80 6.92 8.82 4.92
CA ASN A 80 6.58 10.12 5.49
C ASN A 80 5.23 10.08 6.19
N GLU A 81 4.24 9.38 5.61
CA GLU A 81 2.92 9.21 6.22
C GLU A 81 2.99 8.41 7.52
N LEU A 82 3.80 7.35 7.56
CA LEU A 82 4.03 6.56 8.77
C LEU A 82 4.66 7.42 9.87
N ILE A 83 5.70 8.20 9.55
CA ILE A 83 6.33 9.13 10.51
C ILE A 83 5.33 10.18 11.00
N ALA A 84 4.53 10.75 10.10
CA ALA A 84 3.51 11.74 10.45
C ALA A 84 2.42 11.15 11.37
N ALA A 85 2.12 9.86 11.21
CA ALA A 85 1.22 9.10 12.08
C ALA A 85 1.86 8.65 13.40
N GLY A 86 3.14 8.98 13.65
CA GLY A 86 3.83 8.71 14.90
C GLY A 86 4.65 7.41 14.95
N VAL A 87 4.85 6.74 13.81
CA VAL A 87 5.73 5.55 13.74
C VAL A 87 7.20 5.98 13.92
N PRO A 88 7.93 5.40 14.87
CA PRO A 88 9.36 5.66 15.02
C PRO A 88 10.13 5.25 13.77
N LYS A 89 11.13 6.04 13.35
CA LYS A 89 11.98 5.71 12.19
C LYS A 89 12.77 4.40 12.32
N SER A 90 12.88 3.86 13.54
CA SER A 90 13.56 2.60 13.85
C SER A 90 12.72 1.37 13.54
N ASP A 91 11.42 1.56 13.32
CA ASP A 91 10.40 0.52 13.26
C ASP A 91 9.94 0.29 11.82
#